data_AF-A0A3C1TLF1-F1
#
_entry.id   AF-A0A3C1TLF1-F1
#
_cell.length_a   1.000
_cell.length_b   1.000
_cell.length_c   1.000
_cell.angle_alpha   90.00
_cell.angle_beta   90.00
_cell.angle_gamma   90.00
#
_symmetry.space_group_name_H-M   'P 1'
#
loop_
_entity.id
_entity.type
_entity.pdbx_description
1 polymer ?
#
loop_
_entity_poly.entity_id
_entity_poly.type
_entity_poly.pdbx_seq_one_letter_code
_entity_poly.pdbx_strand_id
1 'polypeptide(L)'
;MDNQDFNNQNPGTKEQSQIPQELKVNKSKRAMFVVLGVAIVVVAVVATYLFLPQAKQEMIKETVTETVKKVPEVVMENIKPAIVFSSKFSVYEEVPIVVTPQVKEYSVNQDLSNVINVDDFYLSDEAKALLNKNAFAVMPAYNDEFYPLYEDNRYNYLPSFITTDSILHNYHLVFDYLLKNLEEEKMFLELQTVNSQMLAESVKQYESLKGGEWENAARRNVGFFAVGSSLLDSAIVVPEFVKDEVIQELKLIADHQGITVSPVINIGSNETIIEKLKEDYSQYIPRGHYEKSEKLQKYFKSMMWYGRLSFRMKSEDEIKSALLITLALNKDDNKNSWNAIYEPVNFFVGKSDDITYYQFRDLLEETLGKEISFSTLTSDKEKLAEFVKATEKLEPPQINSIPVFNSEIQPDREKEIKAFRFMGQRFTIDAAIFQRLVDRETPNRMLPKGLDIPSAMGSGEAPELPTWTNSFVAQ
;
A
#
# COMPACT_ATOMS: atom_id res chain seq x y z
N MET A 1 -41.77 -3.40 22.51
CA MET A 1 -42.98 -4.07 23.01
C MET A 1 -43.57 -4.81 21.82
N ASP A 2 -42.93 -5.88 21.38
CA ASP A 2 -43.38 -7.22 21.73
C ASP A 2 -43.56 -7.55 23.21
N ASN A 3 -44.68 -8.23 23.44
CA ASN A 3 -44.91 -9.25 24.45
C ASN A 3 -45.94 -10.24 23.85
N GLN A 4 -45.79 -11.54 24.16
CA GLN A 4 -46.77 -12.65 24.08
C GLN A 4 -46.70 -13.65 22.89
N ASP A 5 -45.90 -14.69 23.12
CA ASP A 5 -46.19 -16.14 23.17
C ASP A 5 -47.36 -16.80 22.41
N PHE A 6 -46.96 -17.73 21.52
CA PHE A 6 -47.38 -19.12 21.26
C PHE A 6 -48.86 -19.57 21.36
N ASN A 7 -49.43 -20.04 20.22
CA ASN A 7 -50.08 -21.36 20.13
C ASN A 7 -50.28 -21.92 18.70
N ASN A 8 -49.68 -23.10 18.47
CA ASN A 8 -50.02 -24.30 17.66
C ASN A 8 -50.92 -24.33 16.38
N GLN A 9 -50.31 -24.85 15.31
CA GLN A 9 -50.66 -26.02 14.44
C GLN A 9 -51.81 -26.04 13.37
N ASN A 10 -51.35 -26.10 12.10
CA ASN A 10 -51.68 -27.07 10.99
C ASN A 10 -52.87 -26.79 10.00
N PRO A 11 -52.96 -27.46 8.81
CA PRO A 11 -52.19 -27.28 7.55
C PRO A 11 -53.09 -27.13 6.27
N GLY A 12 -52.50 -26.82 5.09
CA GLY A 12 -53.06 -27.25 3.79
C GLY A 12 -53.16 -26.24 2.61
N THR A 13 -52.22 -26.37 1.66
CA THR A 13 -52.31 -26.28 0.16
C THR A 13 -53.11 -25.23 -0.65
N LYS A 14 -52.34 -24.62 -1.58
CA LYS A 14 -52.53 -24.39 -3.05
C LYS A 14 -53.20 -23.11 -3.61
N GLU A 15 -52.37 -22.40 -4.43
CA GLU A 15 -52.61 -21.72 -5.75
C GLU A 15 -53.67 -20.59 -5.84
N GLN A 16 -53.53 -19.50 -6.62
CA GLN A 16 -52.65 -19.00 -7.69
C GLN A 16 -53.01 -17.50 -7.93
N SER A 17 -52.09 -16.63 -8.40
CA SER A 17 -52.39 -15.52 -9.34
C SER A 17 -51.13 -14.73 -9.72
N GLN A 18 -50.84 -14.67 -11.03
CA GLN A 18 -49.69 -14.04 -11.72
C GLN A 18 -49.91 -12.56 -12.09
N ILE A 19 -48.83 -11.77 -12.30
CA ILE A 19 -48.62 -10.81 -13.42
C ILE A 19 -47.07 -10.63 -13.66
N PRO A 20 -46.53 -9.96 -14.73
CA PRO A 20 -45.98 -10.54 -15.97
C PRO A 20 -44.44 -10.32 -16.21
N GLN A 21 -43.93 -10.94 -17.28
CA GLN A 21 -42.53 -10.92 -17.77
C GLN A 21 -42.10 -9.63 -18.49
N GLU A 22 -40.83 -9.24 -18.32
CA GLU A 22 -40.01 -8.55 -19.34
C GLU A 22 -38.63 -9.22 -19.55
N LEU A 23 -38.13 -9.03 -20.78
CA LEU A 23 -37.11 -9.74 -21.57
C LEU A 23 -35.70 -9.99 -20.97
N LYS A 24 -35.18 -11.23 -21.14
CA LYS A 24 -33.76 -11.61 -20.96
C LYS A 24 -32.98 -11.56 -22.28
N VAL A 25 -31.86 -10.84 -22.30
CA VAL A 25 -30.81 -10.96 -23.34
C VAL A 25 -29.77 -12.01 -22.91
N ASN A 26 -29.45 -12.92 -23.84
CA ASN A 26 -28.70 -14.15 -23.61
C ASN A 26 -27.17 -13.93 -23.59
N LYS A 27 -26.54 -13.99 -22.40
CA LYS A 27 -25.08 -13.89 -22.18
C LYS A 27 -24.29 -15.20 -22.38
N SER A 28 -24.95 -16.33 -22.68
CA SER A 28 -24.30 -17.65 -22.53
C SER A 28 -23.36 -18.06 -23.68
N LYS A 29 -23.33 -17.35 -24.82
CA LYS A 29 -22.52 -17.77 -25.99
C LYS A 29 -21.14 -17.13 -26.07
N ARG A 30 -20.86 -15.98 -25.44
CA ARG A 30 -19.51 -15.36 -25.48
C ARG A 30 -18.51 -15.94 -24.47
N ALA A 31 -18.98 -16.39 -23.30
CA ALA A 31 -18.10 -16.97 -22.28
C ALA A 31 -17.51 -18.32 -22.72
N MET A 32 -18.27 -19.12 -23.49
CA MET A 32 -17.84 -20.46 -23.91
C MET A 32 -16.69 -20.42 -24.93
N PHE A 33 -16.62 -19.40 -25.80
CA PHE A 33 -15.53 -19.26 -26.78
C PHE A 33 -14.22 -18.74 -26.16
N VAL A 34 -14.29 -17.94 -25.09
CA VAL A 34 -13.10 -17.43 -24.40
C VAL A 34 -12.45 -18.53 -23.56
N VAL A 35 -13.25 -19.33 -22.85
CA VAL A 35 -12.73 -20.46 -22.05
C VAL A 35 -12.09 -21.53 -22.94
N LEU A 36 -12.66 -21.80 -24.12
CA LEU A 36 -12.09 -22.76 -25.06
C LEU A 36 -10.79 -22.24 -25.70
N GLY A 37 -10.68 -20.93 -25.96
CA GLY A 37 -9.46 -20.32 -26.48
C GLY A 37 -8.29 -20.37 -25.50
N VAL A 38 -8.54 -20.11 -24.22
CA VAL A 38 -7.51 -20.16 -23.17
C VAL A 38 -7.03 -21.59 -22.93
N ALA A 39 -7.93 -22.57 -22.93
CA ALA A 39 -7.57 -23.98 -22.77
C ALA A 39 -6.64 -24.48 -23.89
N ILE A 40 -6.87 -24.05 -25.13
CA ILE A 40 -6.02 -24.45 -26.27
C ILE A 40 -4.61 -23.85 -26.17
N VAL A 41 -4.47 -22.60 -25.71
CA VAL A 41 -3.17 -21.97 -25.52
C VAL A 41 -2.39 -22.63 -24.39
N VAL A 42 -3.05 -22.97 -23.28
CA VAL A 42 -2.40 -23.67 -22.15
C VAL A 42 -1.92 -25.06 -22.58
N VAL A 43 -2.73 -25.80 -23.33
CA VAL A 43 -2.32 -27.12 -23.85
C VAL A 43 -1.16 -26.98 -24.86
N ALA A 44 -1.13 -25.94 -25.70
CA ALA A 44 -0.04 -25.71 -26.64
C ALA A 44 1.28 -25.34 -25.93
N VAL A 45 1.22 -24.56 -24.84
CA VAL A 45 2.39 -24.20 -24.02
C VAL A 45 2.91 -25.41 -23.22
N VAL A 46 2.01 -26.21 -22.65
CA VAL A 46 2.39 -27.44 -21.93
C VAL A 46 2.96 -28.48 -22.90
N ALA A 47 2.39 -28.61 -24.10
CA ALA A 47 2.93 -29.50 -25.12
C ALA A 47 4.32 -29.04 -25.60
N THR A 48 4.51 -27.74 -25.88
CA THR A 48 5.84 -27.23 -26.26
C THR A 48 6.88 -27.41 -25.14
N TYR A 49 6.47 -27.34 -23.87
CA TYR A 49 7.34 -27.62 -22.73
C TYR A 49 7.70 -29.11 -22.58
N LEU A 50 6.74 -30.01 -22.82
CA LEU A 50 6.94 -31.46 -22.71
C LEU A 50 7.68 -32.08 -23.91
N PHE A 51 7.65 -31.44 -25.09
CA PHE A 51 8.32 -31.90 -26.32
C PHE A 51 9.65 -31.20 -26.62
N LEU A 52 10.16 -30.35 -25.71
CA LEU A 52 11.52 -29.82 -25.79
C LEU A 52 12.54 -30.94 -25.52
N PRO A 53 13.55 -31.15 -26.39
CA PRO A 53 14.54 -32.21 -26.19
C PRO A 53 15.33 -31.99 -24.88
N GLN A 54 15.52 -33.07 -24.10
CA GLN A 54 16.12 -33.06 -22.75
C GLN A 54 17.43 -32.26 -22.65
N ALA A 55 18.26 -32.26 -23.69
CA ALA A 55 19.51 -31.48 -23.74
C ALA A 55 19.32 -29.96 -23.57
N LYS A 56 18.18 -29.39 -23.99
CA LYS A 56 17.88 -27.96 -23.78
C LYS A 56 17.35 -27.66 -22.38
N GLN A 57 16.67 -28.61 -21.74
CA GLN A 57 16.20 -28.45 -20.36
C GLN A 57 17.35 -28.56 -19.35
N GLU A 58 18.36 -29.40 -19.62
CA GLU A 58 19.57 -29.49 -18.80
C GLU A 58 20.44 -28.24 -18.90
N MET A 59 20.63 -27.66 -20.09
CA MET A 59 21.36 -26.38 -20.24
C MET A 59 20.70 -25.23 -19.46
N ILE A 60 19.37 -25.18 -19.38
CA ILE A 60 18.65 -24.15 -18.62
C ILE A 60 18.86 -24.34 -17.10
N LYS A 61 18.84 -25.58 -16.61
CA LYS A 61 19.12 -25.87 -15.19
C LYS A 61 20.57 -25.57 -14.81
N GLU A 62 21.54 -25.92 -15.65
CA GLU A 62 22.95 -25.57 -15.41
C GLU A 62 23.17 -24.05 -15.41
N THR A 63 22.58 -23.32 -16.37
CA THR A 63 22.70 -21.85 -16.44
C THR A 63 22.10 -21.17 -15.21
N VAL A 64 20.93 -21.61 -14.73
CA VAL A 64 20.32 -21.06 -13.50
C VAL A 64 21.15 -21.37 -12.26
N THR A 65 21.73 -22.57 -12.17
CA THR A 65 22.54 -22.99 -11.01
C THR A 65 23.91 -22.29 -10.98
N GLU A 66 24.51 -21.99 -12.13
CA GLU A 66 25.75 -21.21 -12.23
C GLU A 66 25.54 -19.72 -11.95
N THR A 67 24.38 -19.16 -12.31
CA THR A 67 24.06 -17.74 -12.07
C THR A 67 23.80 -17.46 -10.59
N VAL A 68 23.22 -18.42 -9.87
CA VAL A 68 23.01 -18.33 -8.41
C VAL A 68 24.32 -18.49 -7.63
N LYS A 69 25.30 -19.25 -8.16
CA LYS A 69 26.61 -19.45 -7.50
C LYS A 69 27.64 -18.34 -7.77
N LYS A 70 27.41 -17.43 -8.72
CA LYS A 70 28.35 -16.36 -9.13
C LYS A 70 27.94 -14.95 -8.69
N VAL A 71 26.97 -14.79 -7.78
CA VAL A 71 26.81 -13.51 -7.08
C VAL A 71 28.01 -13.37 -6.14
N PRO A 72 28.96 -12.45 -6.39
CA PRO A 72 30.13 -12.34 -5.54
C PRO A 72 29.70 -11.81 -4.17
N GLU A 73 30.22 -12.46 -3.13
CA GLU A 73 30.13 -12.14 -1.70
C GLU A 73 30.51 -10.67 -1.36
N VAL A 74 31.06 -9.93 -2.33
CA VAL A 74 31.48 -8.52 -2.27
C VAL A 74 30.30 -7.53 -2.31
N VAL A 75 29.08 -7.94 -2.69
CA VAL A 75 27.92 -7.02 -2.74
C VAL A 75 27.28 -6.79 -1.35
N MET A 76 27.51 -7.68 -0.37
CA MET A 76 26.96 -7.51 0.98
C MET A 76 27.72 -6.49 1.85
N GLU A 77 28.95 -6.11 1.48
CA GLU A 77 29.78 -5.25 2.34
C GLU A 77 29.53 -3.74 2.13
N ASN A 78 28.96 -3.34 0.99
CA ASN A 78 28.76 -1.93 0.62
C ASN A 78 27.33 -1.39 0.80
N ILE A 79 26.45 -2.15 1.45
CA ILE A 79 25.13 -1.66 1.86
C ILE A 79 25.06 -1.78 3.38
N LYS A 80 25.82 -0.92 4.08
CA LYS A 80 25.40 -0.48 5.41
C LYS A 80 24.40 0.65 5.15
N PRO A 81 23.09 0.39 5.16
CA PRO A 81 22.13 1.46 4.99
C PRO A 81 22.39 2.47 6.10
N ALA A 82 22.49 3.75 5.77
CA ALA A 82 22.38 4.81 6.74
C ALA A 82 20.92 4.86 7.21
N ILE A 83 20.46 3.78 7.86
CA ILE A 83 19.29 3.81 8.72
C ILE A 83 19.73 4.75 9.83
N VAL A 84 19.35 6.02 9.72
CA VAL A 84 19.28 6.90 10.87
C VAL A 84 18.14 6.33 11.71
N PHE A 85 18.44 5.24 12.42
CA PHE A 85 17.68 4.77 13.56
C PHE A 85 17.41 6.04 14.35
N SER A 86 16.14 6.38 14.54
CA SER A 86 15.77 7.32 15.58
C SER A 86 16.61 6.96 16.79
N SER A 87 17.36 7.93 17.32
CA SER A 87 18.18 7.76 18.51
C SER A 87 17.44 6.87 19.52
N LYS A 88 17.87 5.60 19.62
CA LYS A 88 17.43 4.61 20.62
C LYS A 88 15.91 4.44 20.79
N PHE A 89 15.12 4.24 19.73
CA PHE A 89 13.80 3.63 19.91
C PHE A 89 13.96 2.11 20.12
N SER A 90 14.41 1.76 21.34
CA SER A 90 14.86 0.44 21.80
C SER A 90 16.09 -0.13 21.05
N VAL A 91 17.10 -0.56 21.81
CA VAL A 91 18.15 -1.43 21.26
C VAL A 91 17.53 -2.82 21.24
N TYR A 92 17.38 -3.42 20.05
CA TYR A 92 17.09 -4.84 19.95
C TYR A 92 18.37 -5.58 20.35
N GLU A 93 18.41 -6.06 21.58
CA GLU A 93 19.43 -7.00 22.04
C GLU A 93 18.88 -8.39 21.80
N GLU A 94 19.47 -9.10 20.84
CA GLU A 94 19.15 -10.50 20.62
C GLU A 94 19.50 -11.27 21.90
N VAL A 95 18.47 -11.81 22.55
CA VAL A 95 18.67 -12.68 23.70
C VAL A 95 18.94 -14.07 23.15
N PRO A 96 20.18 -14.60 23.25
CA PRO A 96 20.49 -15.91 22.73
C PRO A 96 19.68 -16.95 23.49
N ILE A 97 18.67 -17.53 22.84
CA ILE A 97 17.84 -18.57 23.43
C ILE A 97 18.52 -19.92 23.21
N VAL A 98 19.41 -20.31 24.12
CA VAL A 98 19.97 -21.66 24.13
C VAL A 98 18.97 -22.59 24.81
N VAL A 99 18.05 -23.16 24.03
CA VAL A 99 17.11 -24.18 24.53
C VAL A 99 17.69 -25.56 24.29
N THR A 100 17.84 -26.35 25.35
CA THR A 100 18.03 -27.79 25.24
C THR A 100 16.65 -28.45 25.38
N PRO A 101 16.07 -29.01 24.32
CA PRO A 101 14.76 -29.66 24.41
C PRO A 101 14.78 -30.74 25.49
N GLN A 102 13.94 -30.59 26.52
CA GLN A 102 13.82 -31.57 27.61
C GLN A 102 12.77 -32.64 27.32
N VAL A 103 11.91 -32.40 26.32
CA VAL A 103 10.87 -33.34 25.91
C VAL A 103 11.51 -34.38 24.99
N LYS A 104 11.45 -35.65 25.40
CA LYS A 104 11.87 -36.77 24.54
C LYS A 104 10.98 -36.83 23.31
N GLU A 105 11.52 -37.30 22.21
CA GLU A 105 10.73 -37.57 21.01
C GLU A 105 9.58 -38.54 21.34
N TYR A 106 8.39 -38.20 20.84
CA TYR A 106 7.16 -38.98 21.04
C TYR A 106 6.37 -39.00 19.74
N SER A 107 5.61 -40.08 19.55
CA SER A 107 4.67 -40.23 18.45
C SER A 107 3.26 -40.42 19.00
N VAL A 108 2.26 -40.03 18.22
CA VAL A 108 0.85 -40.24 18.58
C VAL A 108 0.40 -41.59 18.02
N ASN A 109 -0.22 -42.44 18.84
CA ASN A 109 -0.72 -43.75 18.41
C ASN A 109 -1.90 -43.57 17.43
N GLN A 110 -2.09 -44.54 16.52
CA GLN A 110 -3.15 -44.46 15.51
C GLN A 110 -4.56 -44.43 16.11
N ASP A 111 -4.73 -45.06 17.27
CA ASP A 111 -5.95 -45.08 18.05
C ASP A 111 -6.05 -43.92 19.07
N LEU A 112 -5.07 -43.00 19.06
CA LEU A 112 -4.94 -41.88 20.00
C LEU A 112 -4.87 -42.31 21.48
N SER A 113 -4.58 -43.59 21.76
CA SER A 113 -4.56 -44.15 23.13
C SER A 113 -3.55 -43.49 24.07
N ASN A 114 -2.55 -42.80 23.53
CA ASN A 114 -1.56 -42.04 24.27
C ASN A 114 -1.80 -40.52 24.28
N VAL A 115 -2.98 -40.07 23.84
CA VAL A 115 -3.45 -38.68 23.95
C VAL A 115 -4.41 -38.58 25.14
N ILE A 116 -4.04 -37.79 26.14
CA ILE A 116 -4.71 -37.78 27.46
C ILE A 116 -6.16 -37.28 27.39
N ASN A 117 -6.43 -36.29 26.54
CA ASN A 117 -7.68 -35.52 26.51
C ASN A 117 -8.44 -35.67 25.18
N VAL A 118 -8.30 -36.80 24.49
CA VAL A 118 -8.93 -37.01 23.17
C VAL A 118 -10.46 -36.90 23.23
N ASP A 119 -11.07 -37.35 24.33
CA ASP A 119 -12.52 -37.37 24.52
C ASP A 119 -13.10 -35.98 24.86
N ASP A 120 -12.25 -35.01 25.21
CA ASP A 120 -12.66 -33.63 25.49
C ASP A 120 -12.95 -32.84 24.20
N PHE A 121 -12.60 -33.38 23.03
CA PHE A 121 -12.74 -32.71 21.72
C PHE A 121 -13.62 -33.50 20.76
N TYR A 122 -14.43 -32.79 19.99
CA TYR A 122 -15.09 -33.34 18.81
C TYR A 122 -14.13 -33.32 17.61
N LEU A 123 -13.44 -34.44 17.38
CA LEU A 123 -12.45 -34.58 16.30
C LEU A 123 -13.05 -35.30 15.09
N SER A 124 -12.97 -34.67 13.91
CA SER A 124 -13.25 -35.35 12.64
C SER A 124 -12.19 -36.40 12.33
N ASP A 125 -12.46 -37.32 11.41
CA ASP A 125 -11.49 -38.34 11.01
C ASP A 125 -10.24 -37.72 10.36
N GLU A 126 -10.39 -36.59 9.67
CA GLU A 126 -9.27 -35.80 9.15
C GLU A 126 -8.41 -35.22 10.27
N ALA A 127 -9.04 -34.66 11.32
CA ALA A 127 -8.32 -34.09 12.46
C ALA A 127 -7.56 -35.19 13.23
N LYS A 128 -8.16 -36.37 13.41
CA LYS A 128 -7.50 -37.54 14.01
C LYS A 128 -6.29 -38.00 13.18
N ALA A 129 -6.44 -38.06 11.86
CA ALA A 129 -5.35 -38.44 10.96
C ALA A 129 -4.19 -37.42 11.01
N LEU A 130 -4.49 -36.12 11.09
CA LEU A 130 -3.49 -35.07 11.25
C LEU A 130 -2.79 -35.14 12.61
N LEU A 131 -3.52 -35.39 13.70
CA LEU A 131 -2.93 -35.60 15.03
C LEU A 131 -1.98 -36.80 15.06
N ASN A 132 -2.38 -37.93 14.47
CA ASN A 132 -1.52 -39.11 14.39
C ASN A 132 -0.23 -38.83 13.58
N LYS A 133 -0.36 -38.11 12.45
CA LYS A 133 0.76 -37.83 11.55
C LYS A 133 1.72 -36.75 12.07
N ASN A 134 1.16 -35.66 12.60
CA ASN A 134 1.91 -34.43 12.88
C ASN A 134 2.05 -34.15 14.39
N ALA A 135 1.41 -34.92 15.27
CA ALA A 135 1.21 -34.61 16.68
C ALA A 135 0.44 -33.31 16.96
N PHE A 136 -0.13 -32.67 15.93
CA PHE A 136 -1.05 -31.55 16.04
C PHE A 136 -2.05 -31.56 14.87
N ALA A 137 -3.20 -30.93 15.07
CA ALA A 137 -4.16 -30.63 14.01
C ALA A 137 -4.61 -29.17 14.12
N VAL A 138 -4.91 -28.57 12.98
CA VAL A 138 -5.51 -27.23 12.90
C VAL A 138 -6.98 -27.41 12.54
N MET A 139 -7.85 -26.84 13.36
CA MET A 139 -9.29 -26.89 13.17
C MET A 139 -9.86 -25.48 13.06
N PRO A 140 -10.95 -25.28 12.30
CA PRO A 140 -11.68 -24.02 12.33
C PRO A 140 -12.15 -23.71 13.75
N ALA A 141 -12.00 -22.44 14.15
CA ALA A 141 -12.58 -21.89 15.36
C ALA A 141 -13.52 -20.74 15.00
N TYR A 142 -14.53 -20.50 15.83
CA TYR A 142 -15.56 -19.47 15.61
C TYR A 142 -15.43 -18.28 16.57
N ASN A 143 -14.26 -18.13 17.19
CA ASN A 143 -13.98 -17.01 18.09
C ASN A 143 -13.37 -15.86 17.29
N ASP A 144 -13.95 -14.67 17.45
CA ASP A 144 -13.43 -13.44 16.84
C ASP A 144 -12.17 -12.92 17.56
N GLU A 145 -11.97 -13.37 18.80
CA GLU A 145 -10.92 -12.89 19.71
C GLU A 145 -10.26 -14.06 20.45
N PHE A 146 -9.09 -13.84 21.04
CA PHE A 146 -8.39 -14.88 21.83
C PHE A 146 -9.05 -15.13 23.19
N TYR A 147 -9.63 -14.10 23.82
CA TYR A 147 -10.12 -14.21 25.19
C TYR A 147 -11.29 -15.19 25.40
N PRO A 148 -12.28 -15.33 24.47
CA PRO A 148 -13.35 -16.31 24.63
C PRO A 148 -12.78 -17.74 24.64
N LEU A 149 -11.82 -18.03 23.78
CA LEU A 149 -11.12 -19.33 23.76
C LEU A 149 -10.41 -19.60 25.09
N TYR A 150 -9.73 -18.59 25.65
CA TYR A 150 -9.01 -18.75 26.92
C TYR A 150 -9.96 -18.89 28.11
N GLU A 151 -11.11 -18.21 28.07
CA GLU A 151 -12.15 -18.33 29.07
C GLU A 151 -12.82 -19.70 29.03
N ASP A 152 -13.17 -20.19 27.84
CA ASP A 152 -13.71 -21.53 27.62
C ASP A 152 -12.72 -22.60 28.09
N ASN A 153 -11.45 -22.47 27.72
CA ASN A 153 -10.41 -23.38 28.18
C ASN A 153 -10.29 -23.39 29.71
N ARG A 154 -10.40 -22.22 30.35
CA ARG A 154 -10.37 -22.11 31.82
C ARG A 154 -11.55 -22.82 32.47
N TYR A 155 -12.77 -22.66 31.97
CA TYR A 155 -13.97 -23.32 32.54
C TYR A 155 -13.99 -24.82 32.31
N ASN A 156 -13.41 -25.28 31.19
CA ASN A 156 -13.34 -26.69 30.83
C ASN A 156 -12.04 -27.38 31.30
N TYR A 157 -11.18 -26.68 32.05
CA TYR A 157 -9.87 -27.19 32.50
C TYR A 157 -8.96 -27.66 31.34
N LEU A 158 -9.10 -27.05 30.17
CA LEU A 158 -8.26 -27.31 28.99
C LEU A 158 -6.99 -26.43 29.03
N PRO A 159 -5.79 -27.00 28.77
CA PRO A 159 -4.58 -26.21 28.67
C PRO A 159 -4.60 -25.26 27.46
N SER A 160 -4.23 -23.99 27.67
CA SER A 160 -4.05 -23.02 26.59
C SER A 160 -2.60 -22.97 26.12
N PHE A 161 -2.40 -23.03 24.80
CA PHE A 161 -1.14 -22.64 24.17
C PHE A 161 -1.23 -21.16 23.78
N ILE A 162 -0.51 -20.30 24.51
CA ILE A 162 -0.56 -18.85 24.32
C ILE A 162 0.65 -18.44 23.48
N THR A 163 0.40 -17.83 22.32
CA THR A 163 1.44 -17.26 21.47
C THR A 163 1.56 -15.75 21.73
N THR A 164 2.66 -15.17 21.24
CA THR A 164 2.86 -13.72 21.20
C THR A 164 1.74 -12.99 20.45
N ASP A 165 1.04 -13.66 19.54
CA ASP A 165 -0.04 -13.08 18.74
C ASP A 165 -1.18 -12.56 19.62
N SER A 166 -1.44 -13.20 20.77
CA SER A 166 -2.45 -12.71 21.72
C SER A 166 -2.14 -11.30 22.23
N ILE A 167 -0.86 -10.97 22.44
CA ILE A 167 -0.41 -9.66 22.89
C ILE A 167 -0.35 -8.69 21.69
N LEU A 168 0.20 -9.14 20.56
CA LEU A 168 0.32 -8.33 19.35
C LEU A 168 -1.05 -7.93 18.79
N HIS A 169 -2.05 -8.82 18.86
CA HIS A 169 -3.42 -8.55 18.47
C HIS A 169 -4.05 -7.45 19.33
N ASN A 170 -3.95 -7.57 20.65
CA ASN A 170 -4.44 -6.52 21.55
C ASN A 170 -3.73 -5.18 21.33
N TYR A 171 -2.41 -5.20 21.10
CA TYR A 171 -1.67 -4.00 20.72
C TYR A 171 -2.18 -3.39 19.42
N HIS A 172 -2.43 -4.21 18.39
CA HIS A 172 -2.98 -3.76 17.11
C HIS A 172 -4.37 -3.14 17.26
N LEU A 173 -5.27 -3.74 18.06
CA LEU A 173 -6.59 -3.17 18.32
C LEU A 173 -6.51 -1.78 18.99
N VAL A 174 -5.63 -1.63 19.98
CA VAL A 174 -5.41 -0.33 20.65
C VAL A 174 -4.82 0.68 19.67
N PHE A 175 -3.82 0.28 18.89
CA PHE A 175 -3.20 1.12 17.87
C PHE A 175 -4.24 1.59 16.84
N ASP A 176 -5.02 0.68 16.27
CA ASP A 176 -6.04 0.97 15.25
C ASP A 176 -7.12 1.91 15.81
N TYR A 177 -7.59 1.64 17.02
CA TYR A 177 -8.57 2.50 17.68
C TYR A 177 -8.05 3.93 17.89
N LEU A 178 -6.80 4.08 18.35
CA LEU A 178 -6.18 5.39 18.55
C LEU A 178 -5.98 6.13 17.23
N LEU A 179 -5.44 5.45 16.21
CA LEU A 179 -5.19 6.04 14.90
C LEU A 179 -6.49 6.48 14.23
N LYS A 180 -7.49 5.60 14.16
CA LYS A 180 -8.80 5.92 13.59
C LYS A 180 -9.43 7.15 14.25
N ASN A 181 -9.46 7.21 15.58
CA ASN A 181 -10.06 8.35 16.27
C ASN A 181 -9.26 9.64 16.07
N LEU A 182 -7.92 9.55 16.03
CA LEU A 182 -7.07 10.70 15.73
C LEU A 182 -7.34 11.24 14.32
N GLU A 183 -7.44 10.34 13.33
CA GLU A 183 -7.74 10.67 11.94
C GLU A 183 -9.12 11.31 11.80
N GLU A 184 -10.15 10.69 12.38
CA GLU A 184 -11.54 11.13 12.25
C GLU A 184 -11.85 12.42 13.02
N GLU A 185 -11.36 12.54 14.25
CA GLU A 185 -11.74 13.63 15.14
C GLU A 185 -10.81 14.85 15.08
N LYS A 186 -9.54 14.65 14.73
CA LYS A 186 -8.52 15.71 14.75
C LYS A 186 -7.96 15.98 13.36
N MET A 187 -7.36 14.98 12.71
CA MET A 187 -6.66 15.21 11.44
C MET A 187 -7.60 15.55 10.30
N PHE A 188 -8.85 15.06 10.30
CA PHE A 188 -9.85 15.49 9.33
C PHE A 188 -10.04 17.01 9.33
N LEU A 189 -10.23 17.61 10.51
CA LEU A 189 -10.43 19.05 10.67
C LEU A 189 -9.16 19.83 10.31
N GLU A 190 -8.00 19.30 10.71
CA GLU A 190 -6.73 19.91 10.38
C GLU A 190 -6.46 19.89 8.87
N LEU A 191 -6.80 18.79 8.19
CA LEU A 191 -6.64 18.67 6.75
C LEU A 191 -7.56 19.63 6.00
N GLN A 192 -8.76 19.94 6.52
CA GLN A 192 -9.59 21.02 5.96
C GLN A 192 -8.89 22.38 6.05
N THR A 193 -8.24 22.67 7.19
CA THR A 193 -7.48 23.90 7.41
C THR A 193 -6.30 24.00 6.45
N VAL A 194 -5.48 22.95 6.37
CA VAL A 194 -4.35 22.86 5.44
C VAL A 194 -4.81 23.00 3.99
N ASN A 195 -5.87 22.31 3.59
CA ASN A 195 -6.42 22.41 2.23
C ASN A 195 -6.85 23.83 1.89
N SER A 196 -7.58 24.50 2.78
CA SER A 196 -8.01 25.88 2.58
C SER A 196 -6.83 26.84 2.47
N GLN A 197 -5.85 26.73 3.37
CA GLN A 197 -4.66 27.58 3.39
C GLN A 197 -3.81 27.39 2.13
N MET A 198 -3.52 26.14 1.77
CA MET A 198 -2.65 25.81 0.65
C MET A 198 -3.29 26.12 -0.70
N LEU A 199 -4.61 25.91 -0.85
CA LEU A 199 -5.34 26.33 -2.05
C LEU A 199 -5.32 27.86 -2.19
N ALA A 200 -5.59 28.60 -1.11
CA ALA A 200 -5.58 30.05 -1.13
C ALA A 200 -4.19 30.62 -1.48
N GLU A 201 -3.12 30.10 -0.88
CA GLU A 201 -1.75 30.51 -1.22
C GLU A 201 -1.38 30.14 -2.65
N SER A 202 -1.77 28.97 -3.13
CA SER A 202 -1.50 28.56 -4.51
C SER A 202 -2.19 29.47 -5.53
N VAL A 203 -3.41 29.93 -5.24
CA VAL A 203 -4.13 30.90 -6.10
C VAL A 203 -3.40 32.25 -6.09
N LYS A 204 -2.97 32.76 -4.92
CA LYS A 204 -2.18 34.00 -4.85
C LYS A 204 -0.88 33.90 -5.63
N GLN A 205 -0.19 32.77 -5.54
CA GLN A 205 1.03 32.49 -6.31
C GLN A 205 0.75 32.49 -7.81
N TYR A 206 -0.32 31.81 -8.26
CA TYR A 206 -0.71 31.79 -9.67
C TYR A 206 -0.97 33.21 -10.21
N GLU A 207 -1.78 34.01 -9.53
CA GLU A 207 -2.07 35.38 -9.98
C GLU A 207 -0.82 36.26 -10.05
N SER A 208 0.14 36.06 -9.14
CA SER A 208 1.40 36.82 -9.12
C SER A 208 2.38 36.39 -10.23
N LEU A 209 2.30 35.15 -10.69
CA LEU A 209 3.25 34.52 -11.61
C LEU A 209 2.71 34.36 -13.04
N LYS A 210 1.46 34.77 -13.25
CA LYS A 210 0.75 34.68 -14.52
C LYS A 210 1.48 35.44 -15.63
N GLY A 211 1.61 34.81 -16.80
CA GLY A 211 2.36 35.32 -17.94
C GLY A 211 3.88 35.11 -17.85
N GLY A 212 4.38 34.51 -16.77
CA GLY A 212 5.80 34.21 -16.55
C GLY A 212 6.15 32.73 -16.68
N GLU A 213 7.45 32.43 -16.55
CA GLU A 213 7.99 31.05 -16.67
C GLU A 213 7.54 30.08 -15.56
N TRP A 214 6.91 30.59 -14.50
CA TRP A 214 6.42 29.82 -13.35
C TRP A 214 4.90 29.62 -13.36
N GLU A 215 4.20 30.18 -14.36
CA GLU A 215 2.73 30.12 -14.43
C GLU A 215 2.23 28.67 -14.40
N ASN A 216 2.88 27.78 -15.15
CA ASN A 216 2.44 26.39 -15.27
C ASN A 216 2.57 25.63 -13.94
N ALA A 217 3.70 25.77 -13.26
CA ALA A 217 3.92 25.21 -11.93
C ALA A 217 2.90 25.72 -10.89
N ALA A 218 2.61 27.03 -10.89
CA ALA A 218 1.62 27.61 -10.01
C ALA A 218 0.20 27.11 -10.34
N ARG A 219 -0.16 27.03 -11.62
CA ARG A 219 -1.44 26.48 -12.09
C ARG A 219 -1.63 25.02 -11.66
N ARG A 220 -0.58 24.20 -11.80
CA ARG A 220 -0.57 22.80 -11.33
C ARG A 220 -0.86 22.72 -9.84
N ASN A 221 -0.20 23.56 -9.02
CA ASN A 221 -0.43 23.57 -7.57
C ASN A 221 -1.87 23.95 -7.20
N VAL A 222 -2.47 24.92 -7.89
CA VAL A 222 -3.89 25.24 -7.70
C VAL A 222 -4.76 24.01 -7.97
N GLY A 223 -4.53 23.32 -9.10
CA GLY A 223 -5.24 22.07 -9.40
C GLY A 223 -5.02 20.99 -8.34
N PHE A 224 -3.77 20.82 -7.90
CA PHE A 224 -3.38 19.81 -6.91
C PHE A 224 -4.10 19.98 -5.58
N PHE A 225 -4.13 21.20 -5.02
CA PHE A 225 -4.85 21.46 -3.78
C PHE A 225 -6.36 21.56 -3.99
N ALA A 226 -6.84 21.96 -5.16
CA ALA A 226 -8.27 21.95 -5.47
C ALA A 226 -8.85 20.53 -5.48
N VAL A 227 -8.12 19.55 -6.01
CA VAL A 227 -8.51 18.12 -5.97
C VAL A 227 -8.58 17.63 -4.52
N GLY A 228 -7.50 17.78 -3.75
CA GLY A 228 -7.48 17.34 -2.35
C GLY A 228 -8.56 18.02 -1.49
N SER A 229 -8.78 19.32 -1.71
CA SER A 229 -9.87 20.07 -1.07
C SER A 229 -11.24 19.50 -1.44
N SER A 230 -11.48 19.22 -2.73
CA SER A 230 -12.76 18.71 -3.22
C SER A 230 -13.05 17.27 -2.78
N LEU A 231 -12.00 16.46 -2.53
CA LEU A 231 -12.15 15.11 -1.97
C LEU A 231 -12.63 15.14 -0.51
N LEU A 232 -12.23 16.17 0.26
CA LEU A 232 -12.74 16.39 1.61
C LEU A 232 -14.12 17.04 1.64
N ASP A 233 -14.35 18.01 0.76
CA ASP A 233 -15.58 18.77 0.72
C ASP A 233 -15.96 19.13 -0.72
N SER A 234 -17.05 18.51 -1.20
CA SER A 234 -17.56 18.74 -2.56
C SER A 234 -18.15 20.14 -2.76
N ALA A 235 -18.32 20.93 -1.70
CA ALA A 235 -18.76 22.33 -1.79
C ALA A 235 -17.62 23.31 -2.12
N ILE A 236 -16.37 22.85 -2.16
CA ILE A 236 -15.23 23.69 -2.51
C ILE A 236 -15.39 24.26 -3.92
N VAL A 237 -15.24 25.57 -4.04
CA VAL A 237 -15.29 26.26 -5.32
C VAL A 237 -13.95 26.11 -6.02
N VAL A 238 -13.91 25.28 -7.05
CA VAL A 238 -12.72 25.08 -7.90
C VAL A 238 -12.50 26.33 -8.78
N PRO A 239 -11.28 26.92 -8.79
CA PRO A 239 -10.97 28.05 -9.66
C PRO A 239 -11.16 27.69 -11.15
N GLU A 240 -11.82 28.57 -11.90
CA GLU A 240 -12.26 28.28 -13.28
C GLU A 240 -11.09 27.88 -14.21
N PHE A 241 -9.91 28.46 -14.00
CA PHE A 241 -8.73 28.23 -14.84
C PHE A 241 -8.07 26.84 -14.66
N VAL A 242 -8.50 26.01 -13.69
CA VAL A 242 -8.06 24.60 -13.53
C VAL A 242 -9.22 23.60 -13.49
N LYS A 243 -10.45 24.09 -13.69
CA LYS A 243 -11.67 23.34 -13.39
C LYS A 243 -11.81 22.07 -14.22
N ASP A 244 -11.47 22.13 -15.50
CA ASP A 244 -11.58 20.98 -16.40
C ASP A 244 -10.65 19.84 -15.95
N GLU A 245 -9.39 20.14 -15.64
CA GLU A 245 -8.44 19.13 -15.15
C GLU A 245 -8.85 18.58 -13.79
N VAL A 246 -9.31 19.44 -12.87
CA VAL A 246 -9.78 19.00 -11.55
C VAL A 246 -11.00 18.09 -11.65
N ILE A 247 -11.99 18.42 -12.48
CA ILE A 247 -13.17 17.57 -12.70
C ILE A 247 -12.77 16.22 -13.29
N GLN A 248 -11.86 16.21 -14.26
CA GLN A 248 -11.35 14.95 -14.84
C GLN A 248 -10.62 14.11 -13.80
N GLU A 249 -9.78 14.72 -12.98
CA GLU A 249 -9.05 14.05 -11.90
C GLU A 249 -10.01 13.44 -10.86
N LEU A 250 -11.00 14.22 -10.39
CA LEU A 250 -12.01 13.75 -9.45
C LEU A 250 -12.84 12.59 -10.03
N LYS A 251 -13.14 12.64 -11.33
CA LYS A 251 -13.83 11.54 -12.03
C LYS A 251 -12.99 10.27 -12.03
N LEU A 252 -11.69 10.36 -12.33
CA LEU A 252 -10.80 9.20 -12.33
C LEU A 252 -10.67 8.58 -10.93
N ILE A 253 -10.59 9.42 -9.89
CA ILE A 253 -10.59 8.99 -8.49
C ILE A 253 -11.91 8.29 -8.13
N ALA A 254 -13.05 8.85 -8.54
CA ALA A 254 -14.36 8.26 -8.27
C ALA A 254 -14.57 6.93 -9.01
N ASP A 255 -14.06 6.80 -10.24
CA ASP A 255 -14.22 5.62 -11.08
C ASP A 255 -13.25 4.48 -10.73
N HIS A 256 -12.11 4.80 -10.10
CA HIS A 256 -11.10 3.85 -9.62
C HIS A 256 -10.65 2.79 -10.66
N GLN A 257 -10.54 3.17 -11.95
CA GLN A 257 -10.26 2.27 -13.08
C GLN A 257 -8.76 2.03 -13.35
N GLY A 258 -7.99 1.68 -12.33
CA GLY A 258 -6.58 1.31 -12.48
C GLY A 258 -5.68 2.48 -12.92
N ILE A 259 -4.66 2.19 -13.73
CA ILE A 259 -3.59 3.14 -14.07
C ILE A 259 -3.96 4.04 -15.25
N THR A 260 -3.91 5.36 -15.07
CA THR A 260 -3.99 6.34 -16.17
C THR A 260 -3.17 7.60 -15.89
N VAL A 261 -3.02 8.46 -16.90
CA VAL A 261 -2.34 9.76 -16.79
C VAL A 261 -3.16 10.69 -15.90
N SER A 262 -2.52 11.31 -14.91
CA SER A 262 -3.16 12.36 -14.09
C SER A 262 -3.37 13.63 -14.89
N PRO A 263 -4.62 14.12 -15.06
CA PRO A 263 -4.88 15.40 -15.70
C PRO A 263 -4.20 16.58 -15.00
N VAL A 264 -4.24 16.62 -13.66
CA VAL A 264 -3.75 17.77 -12.88
C VAL A 264 -2.23 17.82 -12.83
N ILE A 265 -1.55 16.71 -12.54
CA ILE A 265 -0.09 16.73 -12.44
C ILE A 265 0.56 16.98 -13.80
N ASN A 266 -0.08 16.57 -14.89
CA ASN A 266 0.44 16.78 -16.24
C ASN A 266 -0.07 18.08 -16.90
N ILE A 267 -0.62 19.03 -16.14
CA ILE A 267 -0.98 20.36 -16.64
C ILE A 267 0.22 20.99 -17.39
N GLY A 268 -0.06 21.46 -18.61
CA GLY A 268 0.92 22.11 -19.50
C GLY A 268 2.04 21.19 -20.00
N SER A 269 1.99 19.89 -19.72
CA SER A 269 3.01 18.94 -20.15
C SER A 269 2.77 18.49 -21.60
N ASN A 270 3.78 18.72 -22.44
CA ASN A 270 3.88 18.22 -23.81
C ASN A 270 4.67 16.90 -23.90
N GLU A 271 4.90 16.25 -22.75
CA GLU A 271 5.63 14.99 -22.67
C GLU A 271 4.89 13.84 -23.38
N THR A 272 5.65 12.80 -23.75
CA THR A 272 5.08 11.58 -24.30
C THR A 272 4.30 10.82 -23.24
N ILE A 273 3.45 9.87 -23.67
CA ILE A 273 2.72 9.00 -22.74
C ILE A 273 3.66 8.20 -21.81
N ILE A 274 4.90 7.95 -22.23
CA ILE A 274 5.90 7.26 -21.39
C ILE A 274 6.32 8.17 -20.24
N GLU A 275 6.65 9.42 -20.56
CA GLU A 275 7.17 10.40 -19.61
C GLU A 275 6.09 11.01 -18.69
N LYS A 276 4.84 11.14 -19.16
CA LYS A 276 3.74 11.65 -18.34
C LYS A 276 3.54 10.84 -17.08
N LEU A 277 3.37 11.54 -15.95
CA LEU A 277 3.09 10.91 -14.67
C LEU A 277 1.73 10.20 -14.73
N LYS A 278 1.71 8.95 -14.25
CA LYS A 278 0.52 8.13 -14.16
C LYS A 278 0.19 7.88 -12.70
N GLU A 279 -1.08 7.71 -12.42
CA GLU A 279 -1.59 7.34 -11.11
C GLU A 279 -2.40 6.04 -11.23
N ASP A 280 -2.32 5.20 -10.21
CA ASP A 280 -3.18 4.03 -10.05
C ASP A 280 -4.42 4.41 -9.23
N TYR A 281 -5.53 4.68 -9.91
CA TYR A 281 -6.76 5.12 -9.28
C TYR A 281 -7.47 3.99 -8.51
N SER A 282 -7.04 2.73 -8.65
CA SER A 282 -7.56 1.63 -7.82
C SER A 282 -7.17 1.76 -6.33
N GLN A 283 -6.17 2.60 -6.03
CA GLN A 283 -5.69 2.86 -4.67
C GLN A 283 -6.64 3.77 -3.86
N TYR A 284 -7.63 4.41 -4.50
CA TYR A 284 -8.56 5.35 -3.84
C TYR A 284 -9.81 4.67 -3.26
N ILE A 285 -9.86 3.34 -3.25
CA ILE A 285 -10.91 2.55 -2.61
C ILE A 285 -10.60 2.47 -1.10
N PRO A 286 -11.44 3.07 -0.21
CA PRO A 286 -11.27 2.93 1.23
C PRO A 286 -11.35 1.47 1.67
N ARG A 287 -10.53 1.07 2.65
CA ARG A 287 -10.48 -0.30 3.18
C ARG A 287 -10.30 -0.26 4.69
N GLY A 288 -10.73 -1.30 5.40
CA GLY A 288 -10.50 -1.44 6.85
C GLY A 288 -11.27 -0.40 7.66
N HIS A 289 -10.62 0.32 8.57
CA HIS A 289 -11.30 1.33 9.39
C HIS A 289 -11.80 2.52 8.57
N TYR A 290 -11.24 2.78 7.38
CA TYR A 290 -11.69 3.89 6.54
C TYR A 290 -13.11 3.72 5.99
N GLU A 291 -13.68 2.51 6.03
CA GLU A 291 -15.06 2.25 5.62
C GLU A 291 -16.09 2.60 6.71
N LYS A 292 -15.64 2.89 7.94
CA LYS A 292 -16.51 3.04 9.11
C LYS A 292 -17.30 4.35 9.14
N SER A 293 -16.86 5.40 8.44
CA SER A 293 -17.59 6.66 8.34
C SER A 293 -17.30 7.43 7.06
N GLU A 294 -18.22 8.31 6.65
CA GLU A 294 -18.02 9.18 5.49
C GLU A 294 -16.83 10.14 5.68
N LYS A 295 -16.58 10.61 6.91
CA LYS A 295 -15.41 11.44 7.24
C LYS A 295 -14.11 10.70 6.96
N LEU A 296 -14.01 9.45 7.41
CA LEU A 296 -12.82 8.62 7.20
C LEU A 296 -12.62 8.29 5.72
N GLN A 297 -13.70 8.02 4.96
CA GLN A 297 -13.60 7.80 3.51
C GLN A 297 -13.07 9.03 2.77
N LYS A 298 -13.56 10.22 3.13
CA LYS A 298 -13.12 11.50 2.56
C LYS A 298 -11.66 11.81 2.94
N TYR A 299 -11.32 11.65 4.22
CA TYR A 299 -9.96 11.79 4.72
C TYR A 299 -8.98 10.89 3.97
N PHE A 300 -9.30 9.60 3.87
CA PHE A 300 -8.50 8.61 3.15
C PHE A 300 -8.22 9.07 1.72
N LYS A 301 -9.25 9.44 0.94
CA LYS A 301 -9.07 9.85 -0.46
C LYS A 301 -8.17 11.09 -0.59
N SER A 302 -8.36 12.10 0.26
CA SER A 302 -7.52 13.30 0.25
C SER A 302 -6.08 13.00 0.66
N MET A 303 -5.85 12.18 1.68
CA MET A 303 -4.50 11.78 2.10
C MET A 303 -3.81 10.88 1.08
N MET A 304 -4.55 9.97 0.45
CA MET A 304 -4.04 9.14 -0.66
C MET A 304 -3.60 10.00 -1.84
N TRP A 305 -4.39 11.01 -2.21
CA TRP A 305 -4.01 11.99 -3.22
C TRP A 305 -2.66 12.66 -2.88
N TYR A 306 -2.53 13.19 -1.67
CA TYR A 306 -1.31 13.89 -1.24
C TYR A 306 -0.09 12.99 -1.00
N GLY A 307 -0.32 11.71 -0.71
CA GLY A 307 0.75 10.74 -0.47
C GLY A 307 1.23 10.01 -1.71
N ARG A 308 0.44 9.96 -2.79
CA ARG A 308 0.81 9.25 -4.03
C ARG A 308 1.34 10.18 -5.11
N LEU A 309 0.68 11.32 -5.30
CA LEU A 309 1.05 12.22 -6.38
C LEU A 309 2.38 12.92 -6.08
N SER A 310 3.19 13.01 -7.11
CA SER A 310 4.63 13.25 -7.00
C SER A 310 5.05 14.41 -7.89
N PHE A 311 5.96 15.24 -7.38
CA PHE A 311 6.65 16.27 -8.15
C PHE A 311 8.10 15.82 -8.36
N ARG A 312 8.39 15.25 -9.52
CA ARG A 312 9.62 14.50 -9.84
C ARG A 312 10.80 15.41 -10.07
N MET A 313 11.95 15.04 -9.52
CA MET A 313 13.21 15.80 -9.64
C MET A 313 13.81 15.77 -11.06
N LYS A 314 13.27 14.94 -11.97
CA LYS A 314 13.66 14.94 -13.39
C LYS A 314 13.01 16.06 -14.21
N SER A 315 12.04 16.78 -13.66
CA SER A 315 11.30 17.85 -14.34
C SER A 315 11.48 19.16 -13.59
N GLU A 316 12.11 20.15 -14.24
CA GLU A 316 12.31 21.49 -13.65
C GLU A 316 10.97 22.15 -13.29
N ASP A 317 9.92 21.95 -14.09
CA ASP A 317 8.60 22.53 -13.85
C ASP A 317 7.88 21.87 -12.65
N GLU A 318 8.14 20.59 -12.40
CA GLU A 318 7.69 19.90 -11.18
C GLU A 318 8.50 20.35 -9.95
N ILE A 319 9.82 20.57 -10.09
CA ILE A 319 10.66 21.18 -9.03
C ILE A 319 10.14 22.58 -8.66
N LYS A 320 9.79 23.41 -9.65
CA LYS A 320 9.17 24.72 -9.44
C LYS A 320 7.87 24.58 -8.62
N SER A 321 7.07 23.56 -8.92
CA SER A 321 5.83 23.28 -8.17
C SER A 321 6.12 22.95 -6.71
N ALA A 322 7.10 22.08 -6.43
CA ALA A 322 7.55 21.74 -5.08
C ALA A 322 8.12 22.95 -4.31
N LEU A 323 8.86 23.83 -4.99
CA LEU A 323 9.36 25.09 -4.42
C LEU A 323 8.21 26.00 -4.00
N LEU A 324 7.22 26.17 -4.87
CA LEU A 324 6.03 26.98 -4.57
C LEU A 324 5.22 26.42 -3.40
N ILE A 325 5.09 25.09 -3.29
CA ILE A 325 4.48 24.42 -2.13
C ILE A 325 5.27 24.71 -0.85
N THR A 326 6.60 24.59 -0.92
CA THR A 326 7.50 24.85 0.22
C THR A 326 7.37 26.30 0.70
N LEU A 327 7.30 27.27 -0.22
CA LEU A 327 7.08 28.66 0.13
C LEU A 327 5.68 28.93 0.70
N ALA A 328 4.64 28.24 0.21
CA ALA A 328 3.31 28.32 0.80
C ALA A 328 3.28 27.76 2.23
N LEU A 329 4.01 26.67 2.51
CA LEU A 329 4.13 26.12 3.87
C LEU A 329 4.91 27.04 4.80
N ASN A 330 5.93 27.76 4.30
CA ASN A 330 6.69 28.75 5.07
C ASN A 330 5.88 29.99 5.47
N LYS A 331 4.67 30.18 4.92
CA LYS A 331 3.81 31.33 5.22
C LYS A 331 2.97 31.10 6.47
N ASP A 332 2.89 32.15 7.28
CA ASP A 332 2.01 32.24 8.45
C ASP A 332 2.07 30.97 9.31
N ASP A 333 0.92 30.32 9.55
CA ASP A 333 0.79 29.13 10.39
C ASP A 333 0.65 27.82 9.57
N ASN A 334 0.82 27.90 8.25
CA ASN A 334 0.55 26.78 7.34
C ASN A 334 1.41 25.55 7.66
N LYS A 335 2.70 25.77 7.98
CA LYS A 335 3.60 24.70 8.42
C LYS A 335 3.09 24.01 9.68
N ASN A 336 2.63 24.77 10.68
CA ASN A 336 2.19 24.18 11.94
C ASN A 336 0.91 23.36 11.75
N SER A 337 -0.01 23.86 10.91
CA SER A 337 -1.23 23.13 10.52
C SER A 337 -0.87 21.83 9.78
N TRP A 338 0.07 21.90 8.83
CA TRP A 338 0.59 20.70 8.13
C TRP A 338 1.28 19.72 9.11
N ASN A 339 2.08 20.22 10.04
CA ASN A 339 2.78 19.41 11.05
C ASN A 339 1.83 18.73 12.04
N ALA A 340 0.68 19.34 12.34
CA ALA A 340 -0.35 18.74 13.18
C ALA A 340 -0.95 17.46 12.56
N ILE A 341 -0.72 17.23 11.26
CA ILE A 341 -1.01 15.97 10.57
C ILE A 341 0.27 15.15 10.37
N TYR A 342 1.32 15.77 9.84
CA TYR A 342 2.53 15.06 9.43
C TYR A 342 3.27 14.40 10.60
N GLU A 343 3.45 15.10 11.73
CA GLU A 343 4.21 14.59 12.87
C GLU A 343 3.51 13.41 13.57
N PRO A 344 2.19 13.44 13.84
CA PRO A 344 1.55 12.27 14.41
C PRO A 344 1.52 11.09 13.44
N VAL A 345 1.27 11.29 12.14
CA VAL A 345 1.39 10.20 11.14
C VAL A 345 2.81 9.62 11.14
N ASN A 346 3.83 10.48 11.23
CA ASN A 346 5.23 10.08 11.36
C ASN A 346 5.50 9.25 12.62
N PHE A 347 4.86 9.60 13.75
CA PHE A 347 4.97 8.85 14.99
C PHE A 347 4.30 7.48 14.94
N PHE A 348 3.08 7.39 14.38
CA PHE A 348 2.31 6.14 14.33
C PHE A 348 2.79 5.17 13.25
N VAL A 349 3.14 5.68 12.06
CA VAL A 349 3.39 4.86 10.86
C VAL A 349 4.87 4.83 10.48
N GLY A 350 5.63 5.86 10.86
CA GLY A 350 7.06 5.99 10.59
C GLY A 350 7.41 7.13 9.62
N LYS A 351 8.71 7.27 9.34
CA LYS A 351 9.25 8.32 8.47
C LYS A 351 8.84 8.11 7.01
N SER A 352 8.61 9.22 6.32
CA SER A 352 8.46 9.19 4.87
C SER A 352 9.80 8.84 4.22
N ASP A 353 9.76 8.03 3.15
CA ASP A 353 10.94 7.74 2.33
C ASP A 353 11.09 8.71 1.15
N ASP A 354 10.05 9.47 0.82
CA ASP A 354 10.05 10.49 -0.23
C ASP A 354 10.75 11.77 0.23
N ILE A 355 11.08 12.64 -0.74
CA ILE A 355 11.60 13.99 -0.43
C ILE A 355 10.47 14.82 0.20
N THR A 356 10.68 15.25 1.43
CA THR A 356 9.70 16.00 2.23
C THR A 356 9.90 17.50 2.16
N TYR A 357 8.93 18.25 2.67
CA TYR A 357 9.04 19.69 2.92
C TYR A 357 10.29 20.06 3.72
N TYR A 358 10.63 19.29 4.76
CA TYR A 358 11.80 19.60 5.58
C TYR A 358 13.10 19.56 4.77
N GLN A 359 13.31 18.51 3.99
CA GLN A 359 14.50 18.38 3.13
C GLN A 359 14.54 19.47 2.06
N PHE A 360 13.38 19.77 1.45
CA PHE A 360 13.31 20.80 0.41
C PHE A 360 13.59 22.20 0.96
N ARG A 361 13.05 22.52 2.14
CA ARG A 361 13.32 23.77 2.86
C ARG A 361 14.79 23.87 3.26
N ASP A 362 15.38 22.82 3.82
CA ASP A 362 16.78 22.85 4.26
C ASP A 362 17.72 23.06 3.06
N LEU A 363 17.45 22.37 1.95
CA LEU A 363 18.20 22.56 0.69
C LEU A 363 18.05 23.99 0.16
N LEU A 364 16.84 24.55 0.26
CA LEU A 364 16.53 25.90 -0.18
C LEU A 364 17.26 26.94 0.68
N GLU A 365 17.33 26.76 2.00
CA GLU A 365 18.11 27.61 2.88
C GLU A 365 19.62 27.50 2.61
N GLU A 366 20.13 26.31 2.29
CA GLU A 366 21.55 26.07 1.97
C GLU A 366 21.98 26.78 0.69
N THR A 367 21.19 26.70 -0.38
CA THR A 367 21.59 27.22 -1.69
C THR A 367 21.22 28.68 -1.90
N LEU A 368 20.09 29.14 -1.35
CA LEU A 368 19.52 30.44 -1.67
C LEU A 368 19.40 31.38 -0.46
N GLY A 369 19.62 30.88 0.75
CA GLY A 369 19.55 31.64 2.01
C GLY A 369 18.19 31.58 2.71
N LYS A 370 18.09 32.19 3.90
CA LYS A 370 16.91 32.05 4.79
C LYS A 370 15.71 32.92 4.44
N GLU A 371 15.92 34.07 3.81
CA GLU A 371 14.83 34.98 3.44
C GLU A 371 14.58 34.92 1.95
N ILE A 372 13.80 33.90 1.52
CA ILE A 372 13.45 33.74 0.12
C ILE A 372 12.02 34.20 -0.11
N SER A 373 11.89 35.12 -1.06
CA SER A 373 10.62 35.55 -1.62
C SER A 373 10.45 34.98 -3.04
N PHE A 374 9.21 34.93 -3.53
CA PHE A 374 8.92 34.59 -4.92
C PHE A 374 9.70 35.47 -5.90
N SER A 375 9.81 36.77 -5.62
CA SER A 375 10.55 37.71 -6.47
C SER A 375 12.04 37.37 -6.60
N THR A 376 12.64 36.78 -5.57
CA THR A 376 14.04 36.35 -5.61
C THR A 376 14.20 35.12 -6.51
N LEU A 377 13.29 34.14 -6.41
CA LEU A 377 13.32 32.92 -7.22
C LEU A 377 13.03 33.16 -8.70
N THR A 378 12.13 34.08 -9.01
CA THR A 378 11.71 34.33 -10.40
C THR A 378 12.71 35.18 -11.18
N SER A 379 13.53 35.97 -10.48
CA SER A 379 14.44 36.94 -11.11
C SER A 379 15.86 36.39 -11.32
N ASP A 380 16.26 35.38 -10.56
CA ASP A 380 17.64 34.85 -10.54
C ASP A 380 17.69 33.41 -11.07
N LYS A 381 17.86 33.28 -12.38
CA LYS A 381 17.90 31.99 -13.08
C LYS A 381 19.11 31.13 -12.71
N GLU A 382 20.24 31.76 -12.37
CA GLU A 382 21.45 31.04 -11.97
C GLU A 382 21.22 30.32 -10.65
N LYS A 383 20.62 31.04 -9.69
CA LYS A 383 20.20 30.47 -8.41
C LYS A 383 19.20 29.32 -8.53
N LEU A 384 18.21 29.44 -9.42
CA LEU A 384 17.30 28.34 -9.69
C LEU A 384 18.04 27.12 -10.24
N ALA A 385 18.96 27.31 -11.19
CA ALA A 385 19.75 26.23 -11.75
C ALA A 385 20.67 25.57 -10.70
N GLU A 386 21.24 26.35 -9.78
CA GLU A 386 22.00 25.84 -8.63
C GLU A 386 21.12 25.01 -7.70
N PHE A 387 19.91 25.46 -7.38
CA PHE A 387 18.96 24.70 -6.56
C PHE A 387 18.55 23.39 -7.25
N VAL A 388 18.17 23.44 -8.53
CA VAL A 388 17.80 22.26 -9.32
C VAL A 388 18.93 21.23 -9.29
N LYS A 389 20.18 21.67 -9.51
CA LYS A 389 21.35 20.79 -9.41
C LYS A 389 21.54 20.26 -7.98
N ALA A 390 21.28 21.05 -6.96
CA ALA A 390 21.40 20.61 -5.58
C ALA A 390 20.36 19.52 -5.22
N THR A 391 19.20 19.47 -5.89
CA THR A 391 18.22 18.38 -5.72
C THR A 391 18.77 17.01 -6.12
N GLU A 392 19.80 16.96 -6.97
CA GLU A 392 20.49 15.72 -7.32
C GLU A 392 21.13 15.04 -6.11
N LYS A 393 21.50 15.80 -5.07
CA LYS A 393 22.07 15.29 -3.82
C LYS A 393 21.05 14.67 -2.87
N LEU A 394 19.75 14.91 -3.08
CA LEU A 394 18.71 14.33 -2.24
C LEU A 394 18.61 12.82 -2.51
N GLU A 395 18.34 12.02 -1.48
CA GLU A 395 18.18 10.59 -1.68
C GLU A 395 16.83 10.28 -2.36
N PRO A 396 16.78 9.35 -3.34
CA PRO A 396 15.53 8.84 -3.86
C PRO A 396 14.81 7.98 -2.81
N PRO A 397 13.46 7.82 -2.92
CA PRO A 397 12.74 6.90 -2.06
C PRO A 397 13.22 5.46 -2.29
N GLN A 398 13.23 4.67 -1.21
CA GLN A 398 13.66 3.28 -1.26
C GLN A 398 12.56 2.37 -1.81
N ILE A 399 11.29 2.77 -1.69
CA ILE A 399 10.12 2.03 -2.14
C ILE A 399 9.49 2.75 -3.32
N ASN A 400 9.32 2.03 -4.42
CA ASN A 400 8.56 2.58 -5.53
C ASN A 400 7.06 2.60 -5.22
N SER A 401 6.48 3.80 -5.27
CA SER A 401 5.07 4.03 -4.97
C SER A 401 4.26 4.55 -6.16
N ILE A 402 4.90 4.73 -7.32
CA ILE A 402 4.26 5.21 -8.57
C ILE A 402 4.35 4.17 -9.69
N PRO A 403 3.40 4.18 -10.64
CA PRO A 403 3.50 3.38 -11.85
C PRO A 403 4.74 3.75 -12.67
N VAL A 404 5.61 2.77 -12.88
CA VAL A 404 6.81 2.84 -13.72
C VAL A 404 6.81 1.67 -14.69
N PHE A 405 7.34 1.88 -15.88
CA PHE A 405 7.49 0.81 -16.87
C PHE A 405 8.60 -0.17 -16.46
N ASN A 406 8.69 -1.30 -17.17
CA ASN A 406 9.75 -2.27 -16.96
C ASN A 406 11.16 -1.65 -17.20
N SER A 407 12.19 -2.38 -16.81
CA SER A 407 13.59 -1.93 -16.92
C SER A 407 14.07 -1.77 -18.37
N GLU A 408 13.37 -2.30 -19.37
CA GLU A 408 13.71 -2.09 -20.78
C GLU A 408 13.33 -0.68 -21.25
N ILE A 409 12.21 -0.15 -20.76
CA ILE A 409 11.71 1.20 -21.12
C ILE A 409 12.28 2.25 -20.17
N GLN A 410 12.34 1.95 -18.87
CA GLN A 410 12.81 2.85 -17.81
C GLN A 410 13.85 2.13 -16.94
N PRO A 411 15.11 2.02 -17.40
CA PRO A 411 16.14 1.24 -16.71
C PRO A 411 16.50 1.82 -15.33
N ASP A 412 16.54 3.13 -15.21
CA ASP A 412 16.85 3.83 -13.97
C ASP A 412 15.58 4.12 -13.17
N ARG A 413 15.22 3.22 -12.23
CA ARG A 413 14.03 3.39 -11.39
C ARG A 413 14.13 4.63 -10.53
N GLU A 414 15.29 4.85 -9.91
CA GLU A 414 15.49 5.88 -8.91
C GLU A 414 15.27 7.26 -9.52
N LYS A 415 15.79 7.49 -10.74
CA LYS A 415 15.53 8.72 -11.49
C LYS A 415 14.04 8.96 -11.77
N GLU A 416 13.26 7.91 -12.02
CA GLU A 416 11.82 8.02 -12.31
C GLU A 416 10.99 8.34 -11.07
N ILE A 417 11.37 7.79 -9.91
CA ILE A 417 10.59 7.85 -8.67
C ILE A 417 11.06 8.95 -7.72
N LYS A 418 12.28 9.49 -7.90
CA LYS A 418 12.81 10.57 -7.06
C LYS A 418 11.96 11.83 -7.18
N ALA A 419 11.18 12.10 -6.14
CA ALA A 419 10.18 13.14 -6.16
C ALA A 419 9.93 13.73 -4.78
N PHE A 420 9.48 14.98 -4.80
CA PHE A 420 8.87 15.63 -3.65
C PHE A 420 7.41 15.18 -3.51
N ARG A 421 6.98 14.91 -2.28
CA ARG A 421 5.57 14.66 -1.95
C ARG A 421 5.10 15.50 -0.77
N PHE A 422 3.87 16.00 -0.87
CA PHE A 422 3.28 16.84 0.17
C PHE A 422 2.98 16.06 1.46
N MET A 423 2.53 14.81 1.33
CA MET A 423 2.30 13.88 2.45
C MET A 423 2.86 12.49 2.12
N GLY A 424 4.17 12.43 1.81
CA GLY A 424 4.83 11.23 1.25
C GLY A 424 4.56 9.90 1.96
N GLN A 425 4.72 8.81 1.20
CA GLN A 425 4.51 7.45 1.69
C GLN A 425 5.60 7.06 2.69
N ARG A 426 5.26 6.09 3.53
CA ARG A 426 6.09 5.67 4.66
C ARG A 426 6.88 4.44 4.29
N PHE A 427 8.11 4.39 4.80
CA PHE A 427 8.92 3.20 4.63
C PHE A 427 8.33 2.05 5.43
N THR A 428 8.00 0.96 4.76
CA THR A 428 7.61 -0.29 5.41
C THR A 428 8.49 -1.44 4.94
N ILE A 429 8.91 -2.28 5.89
CA ILE A 429 9.86 -3.36 5.64
C ILE A 429 9.27 -4.36 4.63
N ASP A 430 7.97 -4.61 4.71
CA ASP A 430 7.24 -5.50 3.82
C ASP A 430 7.23 -4.98 2.38
N ALA A 431 6.94 -3.71 2.15
CA ALA A 431 6.97 -3.11 0.82
C ALA A 431 8.40 -3.15 0.23
N ALA A 432 9.42 -2.87 1.06
CA ALA A 432 10.82 -2.94 0.65
C ALA A 432 11.27 -4.36 0.25
N ILE A 433 10.72 -5.39 0.89
CA ILE A 433 10.95 -6.80 0.53
C ILE A 433 10.15 -7.15 -0.73
N PHE A 434 8.83 -6.92 -0.72
CA PHE A 434 7.93 -7.35 -1.79
C PHE A 434 8.28 -6.74 -3.14
N GLN A 435 8.67 -5.46 -3.21
CA GLN A 435 9.04 -4.85 -4.48
C GLN A 435 10.23 -5.55 -5.17
N ARG A 436 11.13 -6.19 -4.40
CA ARG A 436 12.27 -6.94 -4.92
C ARG A 436 11.89 -8.34 -5.40
N LEU A 437 10.71 -8.80 -5.01
CA LEU A 437 10.19 -10.13 -5.27
C LEU A 437 9.07 -10.12 -6.30
N VAL A 438 8.83 -9.00 -6.96
CA VAL A 438 7.85 -8.89 -8.06
C VAL A 438 8.51 -8.50 -9.37
N ASP A 439 7.71 -8.53 -10.42
CA ASP A 439 8.06 -8.16 -11.78
C ASP A 439 8.71 -6.76 -11.79
N ARG A 440 9.71 -6.59 -12.69
CA ARG A 440 10.84 -5.64 -12.65
C ARG A 440 12.12 -6.18 -12.01
N GLU A 441 12.08 -6.73 -10.80
CA GLU A 441 13.27 -7.29 -10.12
C GLU A 441 13.32 -8.82 -10.24
N THR A 442 12.15 -9.46 -10.24
CA THR A 442 11.97 -10.90 -10.47
C THR A 442 11.06 -11.11 -11.68
N PRO A 443 11.60 -11.35 -12.88
CA PRO A 443 10.82 -11.46 -14.11
C PRO A 443 9.69 -12.51 -14.03
N ASN A 444 8.51 -12.16 -14.52
CA ASN A 444 7.30 -12.99 -14.57
C ASN A 444 6.65 -13.27 -13.20
N ARG A 445 7.00 -12.52 -12.16
CA ARG A 445 6.40 -12.66 -10.83
C ARG A 445 5.50 -11.47 -10.49
N MET A 446 4.22 -11.55 -10.85
CA MET A 446 3.34 -10.39 -10.70
C MET A 446 2.95 -10.04 -9.26
N LEU A 447 3.00 -11.01 -8.34
CA LEU A 447 2.59 -10.82 -6.95
C LEU A 447 3.58 -11.46 -5.97
N PRO A 448 3.78 -10.86 -4.79
CA PRO A 448 4.48 -11.50 -3.70
C PRO A 448 3.62 -12.60 -3.06
N LYS A 449 4.23 -13.39 -2.18
CA LYS A 449 3.63 -14.46 -1.38
C LYS A 449 3.75 -14.08 0.09
N GLY A 450 2.80 -14.48 0.93
CA GLY A 450 2.87 -14.21 2.38
C GLY A 450 4.14 -14.77 3.05
N LEU A 451 4.66 -15.89 2.54
CA LEU A 451 5.89 -16.53 3.05
C LEU A 451 7.19 -15.83 2.61
N ASP A 452 7.12 -14.82 1.74
CA ASP A 452 8.30 -14.07 1.33
C ASP A 452 8.93 -13.28 2.48
N ILE A 453 8.11 -12.77 3.41
CA ILE A 453 8.60 -12.00 4.56
C ILE A 453 9.44 -12.92 5.47
N PRO A 454 8.92 -14.05 5.99
CA PRO A 454 9.74 -15.01 6.75
C PRO A 454 10.98 -15.49 6.00
N SER A 455 10.86 -15.75 4.68
CA SER A 455 12.00 -16.19 3.87
C SER A 455 13.09 -15.12 3.80
N ALA A 456 12.73 -13.86 3.58
CA ALA A 456 13.66 -12.73 3.59
C ALA A 456 14.27 -12.48 4.98
N MET A 457 13.58 -12.88 6.05
CA MET A 457 14.08 -12.84 7.43
C MET A 457 14.89 -14.08 7.84
N GLY A 458 15.17 -15.01 6.91
CA GLY A 458 16.09 -16.13 7.13
C GLY A 458 15.46 -17.48 7.44
N SER A 459 14.13 -17.64 7.34
CA SER A 459 13.52 -18.97 7.45
C SER A 459 13.83 -19.82 6.21
N GLY A 460 14.50 -20.96 6.43
CA GLY A 460 14.80 -21.95 5.39
C GLY A 460 13.58 -22.79 5.00
N GLU A 461 12.58 -22.87 5.86
CA GLU A 461 11.34 -23.63 5.69
C GLU A 461 10.30 -22.87 4.85
N ALA A 462 10.28 -21.54 4.95
CA ALA A 462 9.29 -20.69 4.27
C ALA A 462 9.22 -20.90 2.74
N PRO A 463 10.34 -21.09 2.00
CA PRO A 463 10.31 -21.43 0.58
C PRO A 463 9.76 -22.84 0.27
N GLU A 464 9.87 -23.78 1.22
CA GLU A 464 9.48 -25.19 1.04
C GLU A 464 7.99 -25.42 1.32
N LEU A 465 7.36 -24.53 2.09
CA LEU A 465 5.95 -24.65 2.42
C LEU A 465 5.08 -24.34 1.18
N PRO A 466 4.10 -25.22 0.87
CA PRO A 466 3.15 -24.95 -0.20
C PRO A 466 2.36 -23.69 0.14
N THR A 467 2.43 -22.69 -0.74
CA THR A 467 1.62 -21.48 -0.58
C THR A 467 0.15 -21.81 -0.82
N TRP A 468 -0.70 -21.54 0.16
CA TRP A 468 -2.15 -21.54 0.01
C TRP A 468 -2.58 -20.36 -0.87
N THR A 469 -2.33 -20.43 -2.18
CA THR A 469 -2.60 -19.32 -3.11
C THR A 469 -3.89 -19.48 -3.92
N ASN A 470 -4.83 -20.38 -3.57
CA ASN A 470 -6.03 -20.61 -4.39
C ASN A 470 -7.36 -20.86 -3.64
N SER A 471 -7.64 -20.20 -2.52
CA SER A 471 -8.96 -20.35 -1.86
C SER A 471 -9.66 -19.09 -1.36
N PHE A 472 -9.13 -17.88 -1.55
CA PHE A 472 -9.90 -16.65 -1.38
C PHE A 472 -10.35 -16.11 -2.74
N VAL A 473 -11.32 -16.81 -3.35
CA VAL A 473 -12.26 -16.14 -4.25
C VAL A 473 -13.29 -15.49 -3.32
N ALA A 474 -13.27 -14.16 -3.27
CA ALA A 474 -14.28 -13.37 -2.58
C ALA A 474 -15.69 -13.86 -2.99
N GLN A 475 -16.52 -14.17 -1.99
CA GLN A 475 -17.97 -14.26 -2.19
C GLN A 475 -18.56 -12.87 -2.36
#